data_AF-A0A496PNQ0-F1
#
_entry.id   AF-A0A496PNQ0-F1
#
_cell.length_a   1.000
_cell.length_b   1.000
_cell.length_c   1.000
_cell.angle_alpha   90.00
_cell.angle_beta   90.00
_cell.angle_gamma   90.00
#
_symmetry.space_group_name_H-M   'P 1'
#
loop_
_entity.id
_entity.type
_entity.pdbx_description
1 polymer ?
#
loop_
_entity_poly.entity_id
_entity_poly.type
_entity_poly.pdbx_seq_one_letter_code
_entity_poly.pdbx_strand_id
1 'polypeptide(L)'
;MQDIEKATVLAGFIISRFERWKQKRSPQTRIMVESARQRKSQYDPEDLQEIRKAGGSEVFLPITATKCTAAESWIRETLNFQTGLDELWDVEPTAEPMPTARVKAVVRHALFNALMQMQARGEPLPNYAQIRDIAERIIFSYRRVAWEKALQGAKRARQLIKDVLMQSNFDVIADEFLYDVVTFPLGCIKGPVTTYEPVMTPQGVQMVKKYVFRRVSPYDLFPAEDTIDIQSGDFIERLKIAPEDLLTMRGSPHVNNTLIEAAFNEYRAGFRYDGADDEIRRILSRSGDLGLMLGDRTIECLHFWGKIPSDILASWGIKVEKKRNHECEVFMAGYFPIKVRVRKNPFFPRPYYATSFDKVSGSFWGEGIPQKIRGIQRIANNLARAIMNNAALSAGPQTVIDLSALPADQNIDGIWPFKIWQIESGASSQPVTFHDIPSRTGELQNVLAYFERLADDYSGVPRYSYGSARVGGAGRTASGLAMLMGSASRGIKRVLGNIDHDILAPLLKNLYRLLLALGEIPEG
;
A
#
# COMPACT_ATOMS: atom_id res chain seq x y z
N MET A 1 -36.66 -15.20 10.48
CA MET A 1 -37.45 -14.67 9.34
C MET A 1 -37.53 -13.15 9.39
N GLN A 2 -38.02 -12.55 10.48
CA GLN A 2 -38.11 -11.08 10.64
C GLN A 2 -36.77 -10.34 10.52
N ASP A 3 -35.66 -10.91 11.01
CA ASP A 3 -34.31 -10.31 10.86
C ASP A 3 -33.79 -10.36 9.42
N ILE A 4 -34.22 -11.33 8.64
CA ILE A 4 -33.84 -11.47 7.22
C ILE A 4 -34.57 -10.42 6.38
N GLU A 5 -35.84 -10.14 6.67
CA GLU A 5 -36.59 -9.06 5.99
C GLU A 5 -36.02 -7.67 6.29
N LYS A 6 -35.62 -7.43 7.55
CA LYS A 6 -34.95 -6.17 7.95
C LYS A 6 -33.59 -6.00 7.26
N ALA A 7 -32.90 -7.11 6.98
CA ALA A 7 -31.62 -7.11 6.29
C ALA A 7 -31.71 -6.66 4.84
N THR A 8 -32.81 -6.96 4.15
CA THR A 8 -32.93 -6.76 2.70
C THR A 8 -32.74 -5.29 2.29
N VAL A 9 -33.30 -4.34 3.04
CA VAL A 9 -33.21 -2.91 2.70
C VAL A 9 -31.77 -2.39 2.84
N LEU A 10 -31.10 -2.73 3.94
CA LEU A 10 -29.72 -2.31 4.19
C LEU A 10 -28.75 -3.00 3.22
N ALA A 11 -28.94 -4.30 2.98
CA ALA A 11 -28.16 -5.06 2.01
C ALA A 11 -28.28 -4.46 0.61
N GLY A 12 -29.50 -4.21 0.13
CA GLY A 12 -29.75 -3.59 -1.17
C GLY A 12 -29.09 -2.22 -1.33
N PHE A 13 -29.10 -1.40 -0.28
CA PHE A 13 -28.41 -0.11 -0.27
C PHE A 13 -26.89 -0.25 -0.46
N ILE A 14 -26.25 -1.20 0.21
CA ILE A 14 -24.79 -1.39 0.11
C ILE A 14 -24.42 -2.06 -1.21
N ILE A 15 -25.16 -3.07 -1.65
CA ILE A 15 -24.91 -3.79 -2.92
C ILE A 15 -25.05 -2.83 -4.11
N SER A 16 -26.09 -2.00 -4.14
CA SER A 16 -26.27 -1.02 -5.22
C SER A 16 -25.12 -0.01 -5.31
N ARG A 17 -24.56 0.41 -4.16
CA ARG A 17 -23.34 1.24 -4.12
C ARG A 17 -22.11 0.47 -4.57
N PHE A 18 -21.96 -0.77 -4.13
CA PHE A 18 -20.85 -1.62 -4.52
C PHE A 18 -20.78 -1.80 -6.04
N GLU A 19 -21.89 -2.13 -6.69
CA GLU A 19 -21.94 -2.29 -8.15
C GLU A 19 -21.63 -0.98 -8.88
N ARG A 20 -22.17 0.15 -8.40
CA ARG A 20 -21.87 1.48 -8.97
C ARG A 20 -20.38 1.83 -8.86
N TRP A 21 -19.77 1.59 -7.70
CA TRP A 21 -18.36 1.90 -7.47
C TRP A 21 -17.43 0.92 -8.20
N LYS A 22 -17.82 -0.35 -8.32
CA LYS A 22 -17.13 -1.36 -9.14
C LYS A 22 -17.03 -0.94 -10.61
N GLN A 23 -18.15 -0.50 -11.21
CA GLN A 23 -18.15 -0.02 -12.60
C GLN A 23 -17.21 1.17 -12.80
N LYS A 24 -17.24 2.15 -11.88
CA LYS A 24 -16.40 3.35 -11.99
C LYS A 24 -14.93 3.12 -11.69
N ARG A 25 -14.61 2.12 -10.87
CA ARG A 25 -13.23 1.70 -10.60
C ARG A 25 -12.60 0.94 -11.77
N SER A 26 -13.39 0.41 -12.70
CA SER A 26 -12.91 -0.43 -13.81
C SER A 26 -11.66 0.11 -14.55
N PRO A 27 -11.56 1.41 -14.90
CA PRO A 27 -10.34 1.95 -15.51
C PRO A 27 -9.10 1.82 -14.60
N GLN A 28 -9.26 1.99 -13.30
CA GLN A 28 -8.17 1.85 -12.33
C GLN A 28 -7.80 0.38 -12.12
N THR A 29 -8.78 -0.51 -12.14
CA THR A 29 -8.52 -1.95 -12.14
C THR A 29 -7.66 -2.35 -13.34
N ARG A 30 -7.95 -1.84 -14.54
CA ARG A 30 -7.11 -2.04 -15.73
C ARG A 30 -5.69 -1.53 -15.53
N ILE A 31 -5.52 -0.30 -15.02
CA ILE A 31 -4.20 0.28 -14.74
C ILE A 31 -3.40 -0.62 -13.79
N MET A 32 -4.03 -1.14 -12.74
CA MET A 32 -3.38 -2.02 -11.78
C MET A 32 -2.96 -3.36 -12.40
N VAL A 33 -3.80 -3.96 -13.26
CA VAL A 33 -3.47 -5.19 -14.01
C VAL A 33 -2.25 -4.98 -14.89
N GLU A 34 -2.27 -3.90 -15.69
CA GLU A 34 -1.18 -3.52 -16.59
C GLU A 34 0.12 -3.28 -15.79
N SER A 35 0.03 -2.58 -14.66
CA SER A 35 1.18 -2.37 -13.76
C SER A 35 1.74 -3.68 -13.19
N ALA A 36 0.88 -4.63 -12.80
CA ALA A 36 1.30 -5.93 -12.31
C ALA A 36 2.03 -6.75 -13.39
N ARG A 37 1.50 -6.81 -14.61
CA ARG A 37 2.13 -7.49 -15.75
C ARG A 37 3.46 -6.85 -16.13
N GLN A 38 3.47 -5.52 -16.24
CA GLN A 38 4.67 -4.75 -16.56
C GLN A 38 5.79 -4.99 -15.53
N ARG A 39 5.45 -5.05 -14.24
CA ARG A 39 6.40 -5.39 -13.17
C ARG A 39 6.89 -6.84 -13.26
N LYS A 40 6.04 -7.78 -13.70
CA LYS A 40 6.42 -9.18 -13.98
C LYS A 40 7.12 -9.39 -15.33
N SER A 41 7.40 -8.31 -16.06
CA SER A 41 8.01 -8.35 -17.40
C SER A 41 7.19 -9.13 -18.42
N GLN A 42 5.87 -9.02 -18.32
CA GLN A 42 4.91 -9.66 -19.21
C GLN A 42 4.23 -8.60 -20.08
N TYR A 43 4.05 -8.92 -21.37
CA TYR A 43 3.25 -8.13 -22.29
C TYR A 43 1.76 -8.25 -21.97
N ASP A 44 0.99 -7.23 -22.36
CA ASP A 44 -0.45 -7.38 -22.45
C ASP A 44 -0.80 -8.43 -23.52
N PRO A 45 -1.84 -9.25 -23.33
CA PRO A 45 -2.18 -10.32 -24.28
C PRO A 45 -2.44 -9.81 -25.71
N GLU A 46 -3.05 -8.63 -25.83
CA GLU A 46 -3.32 -7.97 -27.11
C GLU A 46 -2.00 -7.60 -27.81
N ASP A 47 -1.11 -6.90 -27.11
CA ASP A 47 0.22 -6.54 -27.60
C ASP A 47 1.00 -7.79 -28.03
N LEU A 48 1.01 -8.85 -27.22
CA LEU A 48 1.73 -10.10 -27.53
C LEU A 48 1.22 -10.76 -28.83
N GLN A 49 -0.10 -10.76 -29.05
CA GLN A 49 -0.68 -11.30 -30.29
C GLN A 49 -0.25 -10.51 -31.51
N GLU A 50 -0.22 -9.18 -31.43
CA GLU A 50 0.25 -8.33 -32.53
C GLU A 50 1.74 -8.54 -32.82
N ILE A 51 2.56 -8.67 -31.78
CA ILE A 51 3.99 -8.97 -31.91
C ILE A 51 4.22 -10.29 -32.65
N ARG A 52 3.45 -11.33 -32.28
CA ARG A 52 3.50 -12.65 -32.95
C ARG A 52 3.04 -12.59 -34.40
N LYS A 53 1.97 -11.84 -34.69
CA LYS A 53 1.48 -11.65 -36.07
C LYS A 53 2.52 -10.96 -36.96
N ALA A 54 3.28 -10.01 -36.41
CA ALA A 54 4.36 -9.35 -37.12
C ALA A 54 5.62 -10.22 -37.31
N GLY A 55 5.67 -11.43 -36.74
CA GLY A 55 6.85 -12.30 -36.77
C GLY A 55 8.06 -11.74 -36.02
N GLY A 56 7.83 -10.78 -35.10
CA GLY A 56 8.90 -10.12 -34.36
C GLY A 56 9.37 -10.92 -33.14
N SER A 57 10.56 -10.59 -32.62
CA SER A 57 11.06 -11.15 -31.36
C SER A 57 10.17 -10.78 -30.17
N GLU A 58 10.00 -11.70 -29.21
CA GLU A 58 9.19 -11.51 -27.98
C GLU A 58 10.00 -10.94 -26.81
N VAL A 59 11.13 -10.27 -27.08
CA VAL A 59 12.04 -9.76 -26.03
C VAL A 59 11.36 -8.69 -25.19
N PHE A 60 11.37 -8.84 -23.87
CA PHE A 60 10.91 -7.82 -22.91
C PHE A 60 12.10 -7.36 -22.05
N LEU A 61 12.36 -6.06 -22.03
CA LEU A 61 13.44 -5.48 -21.22
C LEU A 61 12.89 -5.07 -19.84
N PRO A 62 13.36 -5.62 -18.71
CA PRO A 62 12.70 -5.46 -17.40
C PRO A 62 13.01 -4.12 -16.69
N ILE A 63 12.99 -2.97 -17.39
CA ILE A 63 13.29 -1.64 -16.81
C ILE A 63 12.41 -1.36 -15.60
N THR A 64 11.10 -1.58 -15.74
CA THR A 64 10.12 -1.31 -14.69
C THR A 64 10.36 -2.15 -13.44
N ALA A 65 10.66 -3.43 -13.61
CA ALA A 65 10.96 -4.32 -12.49
C ALA A 65 12.20 -3.84 -11.72
N THR A 66 13.27 -3.49 -12.44
CA THR A 66 14.49 -2.93 -11.84
C THR A 66 14.22 -1.65 -11.07
N LYS A 67 13.39 -0.73 -11.61
CA LYS A 67 13.03 0.52 -10.91
C LYS A 67 12.18 0.30 -9.67
N CYS A 68 11.20 -0.59 -9.75
CA CYS A 68 10.36 -0.91 -8.60
C CYS A 68 11.18 -1.53 -7.47
N THR A 69 12.03 -2.52 -7.78
CA THR A 69 12.89 -3.16 -6.78
C THR A 69 13.90 -2.17 -6.19
N ALA A 70 14.49 -1.28 -7.00
CA ALA A 70 15.39 -0.26 -6.51
C ALA A 70 14.70 0.75 -5.57
N ALA A 71 13.47 1.17 -5.90
CA ALA A 71 12.67 2.05 -5.04
C ALA A 71 12.35 1.39 -3.70
N GLU A 72 11.90 0.13 -3.73
CA GLU A 72 11.59 -0.64 -2.52
C GLU A 72 12.79 -0.80 -1.62
N SER A 73 13.94 -1.21 -2.17
CA SER A 73 15.17 -1.36 -1.40
C SER A 73 15.57 -0.04 -0.72
N TRP A 74 15.47 1.08 -1.45
CA TRP A 74 15.84 2.38 -0.90
C TRP A 74 14.85 2.85 0.18
N ILE A 75 13.55 2.68 -0.04
CA ILE A 75 12.53 3.01 0.97
C ILE A 75 12.69 2.12 2.21
N ARG A 76 12.93 0.82 2.02
CA ARG A 76 13.18 -0.14 3.10
C ARG A 76 14.41 0.21 3.92
N GLU A 77 15.52 0.57 3.26
CA GLU A 77 16.75 1.00 3.95
C GLU A 77 16.52 2.26 4.77
N THR A 78 15.71 3.20 4.27
CA THR A 78 15.44 4.47 4.95
C THR A 78 14.46 4.32 6.12
N LEU A 79 13.39 3.52 5.94
CA LEU A 79 12.39 3.29 6.98
C LEU A 79 12.79 2.19 7.96
N ASN A 80 13.73 1.30 7.61
CA ASN A 80 14.31 0.27 8.48
C ASN A 80 13.35 -0.38 9.50
N PHE A 81 12.17 -0.83 9.06
CA PHE A 81 11.14 -1.38 9.96
C PHE A 81 11.59 -2.63 10.74
N GLN A 82 12.64 -3.33 10.30
CA GLN A 82 13.12 -4.58 10.90
C GLN A 82 14.03 -4.36 12.13
N THR A 83 14.87 -3.32 12.11
CA THR A 83 15.85 -3.08 13.19
C THR A 83 15.79 -1.68 13.80
N GLY A 84 15.16 -0.72 13.10
CA GLY A 84 15.14 0.70 13.44
C GLY A 84 13.78 1.24 13.82
N LEU A 85 12.80 0.40 14.22
CA LEU A 85 11.48 0.86 14.70
C LEU A 85 11.59 1.93 15.80
N ASP A 86 12.67 1.90 16.58
CA ASP A 86 12.96 2.89 17.63
C ASP A 86 13.37 4.27 17.10
N GLU A 87 13.88 4.37 15.87
CA GLU A 87 14.37 5.63 15.28
C GLU A 87 13.32 6.34 14.41
N LEU A 88 12.21 5.67 14.08
CA LEU A 88 11.20 6.20 13.16
C LEU A 88 10.23 7.19 13.78
N TRP A 89 9.93 7.03 15.06
CA TRP A 89 8.92 7.83 15.75
C TRP A 89 9.27 7.98 17.22
N ASP A 90 8.79 9.06 17.82
CA ASP A 90 8.93 9.31 19.24
C ASP A 90 7.62 9.82 19.84
N VAL A 91 7.49 9.65 21.15
CA VAL A 91 6.42 10.23 21.95
C VAL A 91 7.09 11.19 22.91
N GLU A 92 6.84 12.48 22.70
CA GLU A 92 7.36 13.54 23.55
C GLU A 92 6.23 14.16 24.39
N PRO A 93 6.51 14.58 25.63
CA PRO A 93 5.59 15.39 26.42
C PRO A 93 5.19 16.67 25.68
N THR A 94 3.94 17.09 25.82
CA THR A 94 3.51 18.41 25.34
C THR A 94 4.23 19.51 26.11
N ALA A 95 4.56 20.62 25.43
CA ALA A 95 5.24 21.77 26.04
C ALA A 95 4.56 22.29 27.32
N GLU A 96 3.23 22.12 27.42
CA GLU A 96 2.48 22.25 28.67
C GLU A 96 1.84 20.90 29.03
N PRO A 97 2.39 20.14 30.00
CA PRO A 97 1.87 18.83 30.39
C PRO A 97 0.52 18.88 31.11
N MET A 98 0.12 20.04 31.65
CA MET A 98 -1.12 20.20 32.40
C MET A 98 -1.93 21.39 31.91
N PRO A 99 -3.27 21.26 31.78
CA PRO A 99 -4.13 22.39 31.49
C PRO A 99 -3.99 23.48 32.56
N THR A 100 -3.94 24.74 32.13
CA THR A 100 -3.73 25.91 33.00
C THR A 100 -4.74 25.98 34.16
N ALA A 101 -5.94 25.45 33.97
CA ALA A 101 -6.99 25.37 34.99
C ALA A 101 -6.63 24.41 36.15
N ARG A 102 -6.07 23.22 35.85
CA ARG A 102 -5.61 22.26 36.87
C ARG A 102 -4.43 22.83 37.65
N VAL A 103 -3.49 23.49 36.96
CA VAL A 103 -2.35 24.15 37.60
C VAL A 103 -2.83 25.22 38.59
N LYS A 104 -3.79 26.08 38.20
CA LYS A 104 -4.35 27.11 39.10
C LYS A 104 -5.02 26.52 40.34
N ALA A 105 -5.77 25.42 40.20
CA ALA A 105 -6.43 24.76 41.31
C ALA A 105 -5.41 24.14 42.30
N VAL A 106 -4.39 23.45 41.78
CA VAL A 106 -3.33 22.83 42.57
C VAL A 106 -2.49 23.90 43.30
N VAL A 107 -2.14 24.99 42.60
CA VAL A 107 -1.37 26.10 43.18
C VAL A 107 -2.17 26.82 44.26
N ARG A 108 -3.47 27.06 44.06
CA ARG A 108 -4.33 27.68 45.09
C ARG A 108 -4.39 26.82 46.35
N HIS A 109 -4.52 25.50 46.20
CA HIS A 109 -4.55 24.58 47.33
C HIS A 109 -3.19 24.49 48.05
N ALA A 110 -2.09 24.42 47.30
CA ALA A 110 -0.74 24.39 47.86
C ALA A 110 -0.38 25.70 48.59
N LEU A 111 -0.76 26.85 48.02
CA LEU A 111 -0.55 28.16 48.63
C LEU A 111 -1.35 28.32 49.92
N PHE A 112 -2.61 27.87 49.93
CA PHE A 112 -3.45 27.90 51.13
C PHE A 112 -2.85 27.05 52.27
N ASN A 113 -2.36 25.85 51.95
CA ASN A 113 -1.70 24.99 52.94
C ASN A 113 -0.39 25.60 53.48
N ALA A 114 0.40 26.24 52.63
CA ALA A 114 1.63 26.93 53.04
C ALA A 114 1.34 28.10 54.00
N LEU A 115 0.31 28.90 53.70
CA LEU A 115 -0.11 30.02 54.57
C LEU A 115 -0.62 29.53 55.94
N MET A 116 -1.40 28.46 55.97
CA MET A 116 -1.87 27.85 57.23
C MET A 116 -0.72 27.31 58.09
N GLN A 117 0.31 26.72 57.49
CA GLN A 117 1.50 26.27 58.22
C GLN A 117 2.32 27.43 58.80
N MET A 118 2.44 28.55 58.08
CA MET A 118 3.13 29.74 58.60
C MET A 118 2.37 30.37 59.76
N GLN A 119 1.04 30.43 59.67
CA GLN A 119 0.19 30.91 60.76
C GLN A 119 0.27 30.00 62.00
N ALA A 120 0.36 28.67 61.82
CA ALA A 120 0.54 27.72 62.92
C ALA A 120 1.93 27.81 63.59
N ARG A 121 2.95 28.32 62.88
CA ARG A 121 4.30 28.58 63.44
C ARG A 121 4.43 29.97 64.07
N GLY A 122 3.37 30.78 64.07
CA GLY A 122 3.38 32.12 64.64
C GLY A 122 4.18 33.14 63.82
N GLU A 123 4.47 32.86 62.55
CA GLU A 123 5.16 33.80 61.65
C GLU A 123 4.17 34.85 61.13
N PRO A 124 4.60 36.12 60.96
CA PRO A 124 3.76 37.17 60.38
C PRO A 124 3.37 36.82 58.94
N LEU A 125 2.13 37.17 58.57
CA LEU A 125 1.61 36.91 57.22
C LEU A 125 2.48 37.60 56.15
N PRO A 126 2.93 36.87 55.11
CA PRO A 126 3.80 37.43 54.08
C PRO A 126 3.10 38.52 53.26
N ASN A 127 3.87 39.53 52.83
CA ASN A 127 3.36 40.61 51.99
C ASN A 127 3.09 40.12 50.54
N TYR A 128 2.32 40.87 49.75
CA TYR A 128 1.88 40.48 48.40
C TYR A 128 3.04 40.05 47.47
N ALA A 129 4.19 40.70 47.56
CA ALA A 129 5.40 40.33 46.82
C ALA A 129 5.96 38.95 47.23
N GLN A 130 5.97 38.64 48.53
CA GLN A 130 6.43 37.35 49.06
C GLN A 130 5.45 36.22 48.70
N ILE A 131 4.14 36.49 48.71
CA ILE A 131 3.11 35.53 48.26
C ILE A 131 3.30 35.20 46.77
N ARG A 132 3.64 36.20 45.94
CA ARG A 132 3.94 35.99 44.53
C ARG A 132 5.18 35.11 44.34
N ASP A 133 6.27 35.37 45.05
CA ASP A 133 7.49 34.57 44.97
C ASP A 133 7.26 33.10 45.41
N ILE A 134 6.48 32.90 46.47
CA ILE A 134 6.08 31.56 46.92
C ILE A 134 5.23 30.86 45.85
N ALA A 135 4.26 31.55 45.27
CA ALA A 135 3.42 31.01 44.21
C ALA A 135 4.24 30.65 42.95
N GLU A 136 5.19 31.49 42.53
CA GLU A 136 6.07 31.23 41.39
C GLU A 136 6.98 30.01 41.64
N ARG A 137 7.54 29.86 42.85
CA ARG A 137 8.32 28.67 43.24
C ARG A 137 7.48 27.40 43.23
N ILE A 138 6.24 27.47 43.72
CA ILE A 138 5.28 26.36 43.70
C ILE A 138 4.94 26.00 42.24
N ILE A 139 4.62 26.98 41.39
CA ILE A 139 4.34 26.75 39.97
C ILE A 139 5.52 26.05 39.30
N PHE A 140 6.74 26.52 39.56
CA PHE A 140 7.95 25.94 38.97
C PHE A 140 8.19 24.50 39.44
N SER A 141 8.05 24.21 40.74
CA SER A 141 8.24 22.86 41.27
C SER A 141 7.16 21.89 40.76
N TYR A 142 5.89 22.33 40.70
CA TYR A 142 4.81 21.52 40.14
C TYR A 142 4.96 21.29 38.64
N ARG A 143 5.40 22.30 37.88
CA ARG A 143 5.72 22.12 36.45
C ARG A 143 6.83 21.10 36.25
N ARG A 144 7.87 21.13 37.08
CA ARG A 144 8.96 20.15 37.01
C ARG A 144 8.47 18.73 37.30
N VAL A 145 7.69 18.53 38.36
CA VAL A 145 7.12 17.22 38.70
C VAL A 145 6.14 16.73 37.64
N ALA A 146 5.31 17.62 37.09
CA ALA A 146 4.39 17.31 35.99
C ALA A 146 5.17 16.91 34.72
N TRP A 147 6.24 17.62 34.41
CA TRP A 147 7.13 17.29 33.29
C TRP A 147 7.80 15.93 33.47
N GLU A 148 8.33 15.63 34.66
CA GLU A 148 8.94 14.33 34.97
C GLU A 148 7.92 13.18 34.82
N LYS A 149 6.68 13.37 35.30
CA LYS A 149 5.60 12.39 35.13
C LYS A 149 5.20 12.21 33.68
N ALA A 150 5.06 13.30 32.93
CA ALA A 150 4.74 13.26 31.50
C ALA A 150 5.85 12.56 30.71
N LEU A 151 7.13 12.79 31.05
CA LEU A 151 8.26 12.10 30.44
C LEU A 151 8.24 10.59 30.73
N GLN A 152 7.91 10.18 31.96
CA GLN A 152 7.75 8.77 32.30
C GLN A 152 6.55 8.15 31.57
N GLY A 153 5.43 8.87 31.48
CA GLY A 153 4.24 8.45 30.73
C GLY A 153 4.54 8.27 29.25
N ALA A 154 5.26 9.22 28.64
CA ALA A 154 5.70 9.18 27.26
C ALA A 154 6.62 7.97 26.99
N LYS A 155 7.60 7.71 27.86
CA LYS A 155 8.47 6.51 27.77
C LYS A 155 7.68 5.21 27.84
N ARG A 156 6.71 5.10 28.75
CA ARG A 156 5.84 3.92 28.86
C ARG A 156 4.95 3.74 27.64
N ALA A 157 4.35 4.83 27.16
CA ALA A 157 3.53 4.82 25.95
C ALA A 157 4.34 4.36 24.73
N ARG A 158 5.58 4.86 24.60
CA ARG A 158 6.50 4.43 23.55
C ARG A 158 6.79 2.93 23.64
N GLN A 159 7.11 2.41 24.82
CA GLN A 159 7.37 0.97 24.97
C GLN A 159 6.14 0.13 24.60
N LEU A 160 4.94 0.51 25.07
CA LEU A 160 3.70 -0.21 24.78
C LEU A 160 3.35 -0.22 23.29
N ILE A 161 3.45 0.93 22.61
CA ILE A 161 3.21 1.02 21.17
C ILE A 161 4.20 0.14 20.41
N LYS A 162 5.48 0.17 20.79
CA LYS A 162 6.51 -0.69 20.20
C LYS A 162 6.18 -2.16 20.36
N ASP A 163 5.82 -2.59 21.57
CA ASP A 163 5.47 -3.98 21.87
C ASP A 163 4.27 -4.43 21.02
N VAL A 164 3.25 -3.58 20.85
CA VAL A 164 2.10 -3.88 19.98
C VAL A 164 2.52 -4.04 18.51
N LEU A 165 3.36 -3.13 17.99
CA LEU A 165 3.83 -3.22 16.59
C LEU A 165 4.64 -4.50 16.36
N MET A 166 5.54 -4.85 17.27
CA MET A 166 6.33 -6.08 17.19
C MET A 166 5.44 -7.34 17.28
N GLN A 167 4.50 -7.39 18.22
CA GLN A 167 3.58 -8.52 18.37
C GLN A 167 2.67 -8.73 17.14
N SER A 168 2.45 -7.67 16.36
CA SER A 168 1.61 -7.70 15.17
C SER A 168 2.35 -8.05 13.88
N ASN A 169 3.66 -8.31 13.93
CA ASN A 169 4.53 -8.47 12.74
C ASN A 169 4.38 -7.30 11.75
N PHE A 170 4.38 -6.08 12.27
CA PHE A 170 4.17 -4.87 11.48
C PHE A 170 5.24 -4.69 10.39
N ASP A 171 6.46 -5.19 10.60
CA ASP A 171 7.55 -5.21 9.64
C ASP A 171 7.20 -5.95 8.35
N VAL A 172 6.61 -7.14 8.47
CA VAL A 172 6.15 -7.95 7.32
C VAL A 172 5.03 -7.22 6.57
N ILE A 173 4.08 -6.66 7.32
CA ILE A 173 2.94 -5.92 6.76
C ILE A 173 3.42 -4.65 6.04
N ALA A 174 4.41 -3.96 6.61
CA ALA A 174 5.01 -2.78 6.01
C ALA A 174 5.71 -3.14 4.70
N ASP A 175 6.43 -4.27 4.63
CA ASP A 175 7.06 -4.75 3.39
C ASP A 175 6.04 -5.06 2.28
N GLU A 176 4.94 -5.73 2.61
CA GLU A 176 3.85 -5.97 1.66
C GLU A 176 3.18 -4.67 1.21
N PHE A 177 3.01 -3.72 2.12
CA PHE A 177 2.47 -2.40 1.82
C PHE A 177 3.41 -1.58 0.92
N LEU A 178 4.72 -1.63 1.13
CA LEU A 178 5.69 -0.93 0.28
C LEU A 178 5.63 -1.43 -1.17
N TYR A 179 5.43 -2.73 -1.36
CA TYR A 179 5.20 -3.31 -2.68
C TYR A 179 4.01 -2.67 -3.39
N ASP A 180 2.91 -2.45 -2.67
CA ASP A 180 1.71 -1.84 -3.23
C ASP A 180 1.92 -0.37 -3.59
N VAL A 181 2.52 0.40 -2.67
CA VAL A 181 2.77 1.83 -2.90
C VAL A 181 3.60 2.02 -4.17
N VAL A 182 4.62 1.20 -4.39
CA VAL A 182 5.51 1.31 -5.55
C VAL A 182 4.85 0.82 -6.85
N THR A 183 4.05 -0.25 -6.80
CA THR A 183 3.48 -0.89 -8.00
C THR A 183 2.16 -0.28 -8.44
N PHE A 184 1.27 -0.05 -7.48
CA PHE A 184 -0.13 0.26 -7.71
C PHE A 184 -0.41 1.74 -7.44
N PRO A 185 -1.55 2.26 -7.93
CA PRO A 185 -1.99 3.62 -7.66
C PRO A 185 -2.19 3.96 -6.16
N LEU A 186 -2.25 2.95 -5.30
CA LEU A 186 -2.54 3.10 -3.88
C LEU A 186 -1.86 1.95 -3.09
N GLY A 187 -1.43 2.21 -1.88
CA GLY A 187 -1.17 1.21 -0.84
C GLY A 187 -2.01 1.52 0.40
N CYS A 188 -2.52 0.50 1.09
CA CYS A 188 -3.38 0.68 2.24
C CYS A 188 -3.03 -0.27 3.39
N ILE A 189 -2.99 0.25 4.61
CA ILE A 189 -2.88 -0.51 5.87
C ILE A 189 -4.17 -0.34 6.67
N LYS A 190 -4.67 -1.46 7.18
CA LYS A 190 -5.80 -1.50 8.10
C LYS A 190 -5.34 -1.85 9.49
N GLY A 191 -5.72 -1.05 10.48
CA GLY A 191 -5.46 -1.31 11.89
C GLY A 191 -5.57 -0.06 12.76
N PRO A 192 -5.45 -0.20 14.09
CA PRO A 192 -5.41 -1.46 14.81
C PRO A 192 -6.78 -2.15 14.81
N VAL A 193 -6.83 -3.45 14.49
CA VAL A 193 -8.02 -4.30 14.66
C VAL A 193 -7.82 -5.17 15.88
N THR A 194 -8.80 -5.19 16.78
CA THR A 194 -8.74 -6.05 17.97
C THR A 194 -9.05 -7.49 17.59
N THR A 195 -8.15 -8.39 17.97
CA THR A 195 -8.33 -9.85 17.91
C THR A 195 -8.09 -10.45 19.29
N TYR A 196 -8.59 -11.67 19.52
CA TYR A 196 -8.32 -12.43 20.74
C TYR A 196 -7.59 -13.71 20.34
N GLU A 197 -6.43 -13.93 20.93
CA GLU A 197 -5.64 -15.13 20.69
C GLU A 197 -5.47 -15.93 21.99
N PRO A 198 -5.58 -17.27 21.93
CA PRO A 198 -5.28 -18.11 23.07
C PRO A 198 -3.77 -18.10 23.32
N VAL A 199 -3.37 -17.63 24.49
CA VAL A 199 -1.98 -17.67 24.97
C VAL A 199 -1.90 -18.68 26.12
N MET A 200 -0.93 -19.59 26.04
CA MET A 200 -0.65 -20.51 27.12
C MET A 200 0.06 -19.74 28.25
N THR A 201 -0.59 -19.65 29.40
CA THR A 201 0.00 -19.13 30.64
C THR A 201 0.28 -20.29 31.59
N PRO A 202 1.12 -20.11 32.63
CA PRO A 202 1.32 -21.12 33.67
C PRO A 202 0.02 -21.56 34.38
N GLN A 203 -1.06 -20.78 34.27
CA GLN A 203 -2.38 -21.07 34.84
C GLN A 203 -3.38 -21.67 33.83
N GLY A 204 -2.92 -21.97 32.59
CA GLY A 204 -3.74 -22.53 31.51
C GLY A 204 -3.85 -21.60 30.30
N VAL A 205 -4.76 -21.93 29.37
CA VAL A 205 -5.00 -21.13 28.16
C VAL A 205 -5.86 -19.93 28.51
N GLN A 206 -5.31 -18.73 28.34
CA GLN A 206 -6.03 -17.47 28.52
C GLN A 206 -6.16 -16.75 27.18
N MET A 207 -7.35 -16.24 26.87
CA MET A 207 -7.56 -15.39 25.70
C MET A 207 -7.00 -14.00 25.97
N VAL A 208 -5.93 -13.64 25.27
CA VAL A 208 -5.29 -12.32 25.39
C VAL A 208 -5.72 -11.46 24.20
N LYS A 209 -6.09 -10.22 24.51
CA LYS A 209 -6.43 -9.22 23.50
C LYS A 209 -5.16 -8.77 22.79
N LYS A 210 -5.15 -8.86 21.46
CA LYS A 210 -4.07 -8.35 20.61
C LYS A 210 -4.60 -7.33 19.61
N TYR A 211 -3.69 -6.46 19.15
CA TYR A 211 -3.95 -5.53 18.06
C TYR A 211 -3.19 -5.99 16.84
N VAL A 212 -3.93 -6.23 15.76
CA VAL A 212 -3.38 -6.72 14.50
C VAL A 212 -3.54 -5.65 13.44
N PHE A 213 -2.50 -5.51 12.62
CA PHE A 213 -2.51 -4.72 11.41
C PHE A 213 -2.60 -5.67 10.21
N ARG A 214 -3.17 -5.20 9.10
CA ARG A 214 -3.26 -5.98 7.87
C ARG A 214 -3.01 -5.06 6.68
N ARG A 215 -2.26 -5.55 5.70
CA ARG A 215 -2.18 -4.91 4.39
C ARG A 215 -3.51 -5.14 3.68
N VAL A 216 -4.11 -4.07 3.16
CA VAL A 216 -5.33 -4.15 2.35
C VAL A 216 -4.94 -4.00 0.90
N SER A 217 -5.31 -5.01 0.11
CA SER A 217 -5.05 -5.00 -1.32
C SER A 217 -5.78 -3.84 -2.01
N PRO A 218 -5.11 -3.04 -2.87
CA PRO A 218 -5.75 -1.96 -3.60
C PRO A 218 -6.91 -2.43 -4.49
N TYR A 219 -6.82 -3.67 -4.97
CA TYR A 219 -7.86 -4.36 -5.76
C TYR A 219 -9.13 -4.70 -4.98
N ASP A 220 -9.06 -4.64 -3.66
CA ASP A 220 -10.16 -4.96 -2.78
C ASP A 220 -10.79 -3.69 -2.21
N LEU A 221 -10.29 -2.51 -2.56
CA LEU A 221 -10.85 -1.23 -2.19
C LEU A 221 -11.75 -0.65 -3.29
N PHE A 222 -12.92 -0.18 -2.88
CA PHE A 222 -13.95 0.42 -3.73
C PHE A 222 -14.39 1.75 -3.10
N PRO A 223 -13.66 2.85 -3.34
CA PRO A 223 -14.03 4.17 -2.87
C PRO A 223 -15.26 4.70 -3.63
N ALA A 224 -16.03 5.56 -2.96
CA ALA A 224 -17.02 6.39 -3.63
C ALA A 224 -16.37 7.41 -4.58
N GLU A 225 -17.18 7.97 -5.46
CA GLU A 225 -16.72 8.83 -6.57
C GLU A 225 -16.15 10.17 -6.10
N ASP A 226 -16.70 10.69 -5.02
CA ASP A 226 -16.36 11.96 -4.37
C ASP A 226 -15.32 11.77 -3.25
N THR A 227 -14.92 10.53 -2.98
CA THR A 227 -13.90 10.23 -2.00
C THR A 227 -12.55 10.67 -2.52
N ILE A 228 -11.87 11.53 -1.75
CA ILE A 228 -10.45 11.91 -1.97
C ILE A 228 -9.59 11.34 -0.84
N ASP A 229 -10.15 11.28 0.36
CA ASP A 229 -9.49 10.81 1.58
C ASP A 229 -10.29 9.66 2.21
N ILE A 230 -9.58 8.59 2.58
CA ILE A 230 -10.15 7.36 3.13
C ILE A 230 -10.83 7.56 4.49
N GLN A 231 -10.42 8.60 5.23
CA GLN A 231 -10.98 8.91 6.53
C GLN A 231 -12.35 9.60 6.44
N SER A 232 -12.62 10.33 5.37
CA SER A 232 -13.80 11.18 5.23
C SER A 232 -14.82 10.70 4.19
N GLY A 233 -14.38 10.12 3.08
CA GLY A 233 -15.26 9.66 2.00
C GLY A 233 -15.76 8.23 2.19
N ASP A 234 -16.88 7.87 1.57
CA ASP A 234 -17.44 6.51 1.70
C ASP A 234 -16.59 5.51 0.91
N PHE A 235 -16.44 4.28 1.40
CA PHE A 235 -15.77 3.20 0.67
C PHE A 235 -16.21 1.81 1.14
N ILE A 236 -15.95 0.80 0.31
CA ILE A 236 -16.12 -0.62 0.63
C ILE A 236 -14.79 -1.33 0.48
N GLU A 237 -14.42 -2.13 1.47
CA GLU A 237 -13.39 -3.15 1.38
C GLU A 237 -14.07 -4.49 1.07
N ARG A 238 -13.65 -5.16 0.00
CA ARG A 238 -14.00 -6.57 -0.28
C ARG A 238 -12.97 -7.46 0.39
N LEU A 239 -13.40 -8.46 1.14
CA LEU A 239 -12.48 -9.39 1.78
C LEU A 239 -13.00 -10.82 1.65
N LYS A 240 -12.06 -11.76 1.69
CA LYS A 240 -12.35 -13.18 1.72
C LYS A 240 -11.94 -13.71 3.10
N ILE A 241 -12.86 -14.36 3.80
CA ILE A 241 -12.61 -14.94 5.13
C ILE A 241 -12.82 -16.44 5.10
N ALA A 242 -12.08 -17.16 5.95
CA ALA A 242 -12.37 -18.56 6.14
C ALA A 242 -13.76 -18.73 6.79
N PRO A 243 -14.50 -19.80 6.47
CA PRO A 243 -15.78 -20.08 7.11
C PRO A 243 -15.65 -20.20 8.64
N GLU A 244 -14.53 -20.72 9.12
CA GLU A 244 -14.20 -20.82 10.56
C GLU A 244 -14.08 -19.43 11.22
N ASP A 245 -13.42 -18.48 10.55
CA ASP A 245 -13.29 -17.10 11.02
C ASP A 245 -14.66 -16.43 11.15
N LEU A 246 -15.57 -16.66 10.18
CA LEU A 246 -16.93 -16.12 10.27
C LEU A 246 -17.67 -16.66 11.50
N LEU A 247 -17.46 -17.93 11.85
CA LEU A 247 -18.05 -18.54 13.04
C LEU A 247 -17.47 -17.95 14.34
N THR A 248 -16.19 -17.57 14.35
CA THR A 248 -15.57 -16.91 15.52
C THR A 248 -16.17 -15.54 15.83
N MET A 249 -16.80 -14.90 14.85
CA MET A 249 -17.48 -13.61 15.05
C MET A 249 -18.79 -13.73 15.86
N ARG A 250 -19.30 -14.95 16.07
CA ARG A 250 -20.52 -15.19 16.86
C ARG A 250 -20.35 -14.67 18.28
N GLY A 251 -21.38 -13.99 18.78
CA GLY A 251 -21.36 -13.40 20.12
C GLY A 251 -20.56 -12.10 20.24
N SER A 252 -19.93 -11.62 19.17
CA SER A 252 -19.31 -10.29 19.17
C SER A 252 -20.37 -9.17 19.25
N PRO A 253 -20.04 -8.01 19.87
CA PRO A 253 -20.97 -6.89 19.94
C PRO A 253 -21.46 -6.42 18.56
N HIS A 254 -22.75 -6.13 18.45
CA HIS A 254 -23.41 -5.66 17.22
C HIS A 254 -23.47 -6.68 16.07
N VAL A 255 -23.18 -7.96 16.35
CA VAL A 255 -23.26 -9.05 15.37
C VAL A 255 -24.54 -9.85 15.54
N ASN A 256 -25.26 -10.13 14.44
CA ASN A 256 -26.45 -10.97 14.45
C ASN A 256 -26.11 -12.43 14.11
N ASN A 257 -26.24 -13.31 15.10
CA ASN A 257 -25.90 -14.74 14.95
C ASN A 257 -26.79 -15.48 13.93
N THR A 258 -28.07 -15.11 13.81
CA THR A 258 -29.00 -15.74 12.85
C THR A 258 -28.58 -15.44 11.41
N LEU A 259 -28.07 -14.23 11.17
CA LEU A 259 -27.57 -13.84 9.84
C LEU A 259 -26.22 -14.45 9.50
N ILE A 260 -25.38 -14.74 10.50
CA ILE A 260 -24.15 -15.54 10.30
C ILE A 260 -24.51 -16.94 9.78
N GLU A 261 -25.51 -17.59 10.38
CA GLU A 261 -25.95 -18.92 9.95
C GLU A 261 -26.55 -18.89 8.54
N ALA A 262 -27.34 -17.86 8.22
CA ALA A 262 -27.86 -17.65 6.88
C ALA A 262 -26.72 -17.46 5.85
N ALA A 263 -25.74 -16.61 6.15
CA ALA A 263 -24.57 -16.39 5.29
C ALA A 263 -23.73 -17.66 5.11
N PHE A 264 -23.59 -18.47 6.16
CA PHE A 264 -22.85 -19.74 6.09
C PHE A 264 -23.56 -20.77 5.22
N ASN A 265 -24.90 -20.84 5.30
CA ASN A 265 -25.70 -21.71 4.43
C ASN A 265 -25.64 -21.24 2.97
N GLU A 266 -25.66 -19.93 2.73
CA GLU A 266 -25.53 -19.33 1.40
C GLU A 266 -24.15 -19.61 0.78
N TYR A 267 -23.09 -19.52 1.57
CA TYR A 267 -21.76 -19.95 1.16
C TYR A 267 -21.71 -21.43 0.76
N ARG A 268 -22.35 -22.32 1.52
CA ARG A 268 -22.47 -23.75 1.15
C ARG A 268 -23.21 -23.96 -0.17
N ALA A 269 -24.10 -23.05 -0.54
CA ALA A 269 -24.78 -23.04 -1.83
C ALA A 269 -23.91 -22.47 -2.98
N GLY A 270 -22.69 -22.02 -2.70
CA GLY A 270 -21.71 -21.58 -3.71
C GLY A 270 -21.75 -20.09 -4.05
N PHE A 271 -22.31 -19.24 -3.17
CA PHE A 271 -22.43 -17.81 -3.43
C PHE A 271 -21.08 -17.10 -3.65
N ARG A 272 -21.04 -16.23 -4.67
CA ARG A 272 -19.93 -15.32 -5.00
C ARG A 272 -20.49 -14.01 -5.56
N TYR A 273 -19.84 -12.89 -5.25
CA TYR A 273 -20.24 -11.58 -5.76
C TYR A 273 -19.92 -11.42 -7.25
N ASP A 274 -18.75 -11.86 -7.74
CA ASP A 274 -18.42 -12.06 -9.17
C ASP A 274 -16.94 -12.48 -9.40
N GLY A 275 -16.62 -13.08 -10.55
CA GLY A 275 -15.29 -13.64 -10.91
C GLY A 275 -14.35 -12.75 -11.75
N ALA A 276 -14.74 -11.51 -12.11
CA ALA A 276 -13.96 -10.67 -13.02
C ALA A 276 -12.59 -10.20 -12.47
N ASP A 277 -12.42 -10.16 -11.14
CA ASP A 277 -11.14 -9.77 -10.50
C ASP A 277 -10.15 -10.94 -10.32
N ASP A 278 -10.51 -12.16 -10.75
CA ASP A 278 -9.67 -13.36 -10.61
C ASP A 278 -8.45 -13.34 -11.53
N GLU A 279 -8.47 -12.57 -12.62
CA GLU A 279 -7.32 -12.46 -13.52
C GLU A 279 -6.12 -11.82 -12.84
N ILE A 280 -6.35 -10.76 -12.07
CA ILE A 280 -5.31 -10.08 -11.30
C ILE A 280 -4.76 -11.01 -10.24
N ARG A 281 -5.65 -11.70 -9.52
CA ARG A 281 -5.24 -12.65 -8.48
C ARG A 281 -4.41 -13.79 -9.07
N ARG A 282 -4.78 -14.28 -10.26
CA ARG A 282 -3.96 -15.23 -11.05
C ARG A 282 -2.60 -14.64 -11.42
N ILE A 283 -2.57 -13.40 -11.90
CA ILE A 283 -1.30 -12.72 -12.23
C ILE A 283 -0.45 -12.57 -10.98
N LEU A 284 -1.00 -12.21 -9.83
CA LEU A 284 -0.24 -11.96 -8.59
C LEU A 284 0.18 -13.24 -7.89
N SER A 285 -0.66 -14.28 -7.87
CA SER A 285 -0.37 -15.56 -7.25
C SER A 285 0.86 -16.20 -7.88
N ARG A 286 1.89 -16.48 -7.07
CA ARG A 286 3.07 -17.26 -7.49
C ARG A 286 2.73 -18.72 -7.81
N SER A 287 1.60 -19.20 -7.28
CA SER A 287 1.08 -20.55 -7.49
C SER A 287 0.18 -20.56 -8.72
N GLY A 288 0.75 -20.80 -9.90
CA GLY A 288 -0.03 -21.04 -11.12
C GLY A 288 -1.03 -22.18 -10.93
N ASP A 289 -2.21 -22.05 -11.56
CA ASP A 289 -3.31 -23.01 -11.79
C ASP A 289 -3.83 -23.94 -10.67
N LEU A 290 -3.08 -24.21 -9.60
CA LEU A 290 -3.44 -25.14 -8.55
C LEU A 290 -4.49 -24.57 -7.57
N GLY A 291 -4.52 -23.24 -7.40
CA GLY A 291 -5.53 -22.56 -6.58
C GLY A 291 -6.94 -22.57 -7.17
N LEU A 292 -7.07 -22.79 -8.49
CA LEU A 292 -8.37 -22.97 -9.16
C LEU A 292 -8.92 -24.39 -9.01
N MET A 293 -8.04 -25.40 -8.91
CA MET A 293 -8.43 -26.81 -8.73
C MET A 293 -8.95 -27.09 -7.32
N LEU A 294 -8.39 -26.41 -6.31
CA LEU A 294 -8.85 -26.44 -4.93
C LEU A 294 -9.81 -25.28 -4.71
N GLY A 295 -11.04 -25.39 -5.20
CA GLY A 295 -12.05 -24.31 -5.17
C GLY A 295 -11.97 -23.46 -3.89
N ASP A 296 -11.79 -22.16 -4.08
CA ASP A 296 -11.55 -21.16 -3.02
C ASP A 296 -12.59 -21.34 -1.89
N ARG A 297 -12.16 -21.92 -0.76
CA ARG A 297 -13.03 -22.26 0.39
C ARG A 297 -13.24 -21.05 1.29
N THR A 298 -13.53 -19.90 0.69
CA THR A 298 -13.61 -18.63 1.40
C THR A 298 -14.96 -17.95 1.16
N ILE A 299 -15.45 -17.26 2.18
CA ILE A 299 -16.68 -16.49 2.13
C ILE A 299 -16.33 -15.07 1.69
N GLU A 300 -17.00 -14.58 0.66
CA GLU A 300 -16.86 -13.20 0.23
C GLU A 300 -17.69 -12.27 1.12
N CYS A 301 -17.01 -11.27 1.66
CA CYS A 301 -17.56 -10.29 2.57
C CYS A 301 -17.30 -8.87 2.05
N LEU A 302 -18.23 -7.97 2.36
CA LEU A 302 -18.11 -6.54 2.08
C LEU A 302 -18.11 -5.78 3.40
N HIS A 303 -17.08 -4.97 3.61
CA HIS A 303 -16.93 -4.13 4.78
C HIS A 303 -17.07 -2.67 4.37
N PHE A 304 -18.29 -2.16 4.56
CA PHE A 304 -18.70 -0.81 4.20
C PHE A 304 -18.36 0.17 5.32
N TRP A 305 -17.74 1.28 4.94
CA TRP A 305 -17.50 2.44 5.79
C TRP A 305 -18.08 3.67 5.09
N GLY A 306 -19.09 4.28 5.71
CA GLY A 306 -19.69 5.45 5.11
C GLY A 306 -20.98 5.92 5.77
N LYS A 307 -21.61 6.90 5.13
CA LYS A 307 -22.80 7.57 5.63
C LYS A 307 -24.08 6.84 5.19
N ILE A 308 -24.90 6.45 6.16
CA ILE A 308 -26.20 5.79 5.94
C ILE A 308 -27.34 6.71 6.43
N PRO A 309 -28.40 6.92 5.64
CA PRO A 309 -29.58 7.66 6.06
C PRO A 309 -30.30 7.03 7.26
N SER A 310 -30.85 7.87 8.15
CA SER A 310 -31.61 7.42 9.32
C SER A 310 -32.73 6.43 9.01
N ASP A 311 -33.40 6.56 7.86
CA ASP A 311 -34.57 5.74 7.51
C ASP A 311 -34.18 4.28 7.27
N ILE A 312 -33.02 4.04 6.66
CA ILE A 312 -32.45 2.70 6.44
C ILE A 312 -31.94 2.10 7.77
N LEU A 313 -31.36 2.94 8.65
CA LEU A 313 -30.94 2.48 9.98
C LEU A 313 -32.13 2.14 10.88
N ALA A 314 -33.24 2.87 10.73
CA ALA A 314 -34.47 2.60 11.44
C ALA A 314 -35.12 1.28 11.00
N SER A 315 -35.07 0.93 9.70
CA SER A 315 -35.59 -0.37 9.22
C SER A 315 -34.80 -1.56 9.79
N TRP A 316 -33.50 -1.37 10.06
CA TRP A 316 -32.67 -2.35 10.76
C TRP A 316 -32.97 -2.45 12.26
N GLY A 317 -33.59 -1.43 12.85
CA GLY A 317 -33.95 -1.37 14.28
C GLY A 317 -33.00 -0.54 15.14
N ILE A 318 -32.09 0.25 14.55
CA ILE A 318 -31.24 1.18 15.31
C ILE A 318 -31.93 2.52 15.43
N LYS A 319 -32.15 2.97 16.68
CA LYS A 319 -32.68 4.29 16.97
C LYS A 319 -31.59 5.34 16.82
N VAL A 320 -31.67 6.13 15.76
CA VAL A 320 -30.79 7.28 15.49
C VAL A 320 -31.61 8.56 15.33
N GLU A 321 -30.94 9.72 15.41
CA GLU A 321 -31.59 11.00 15.11
C GLU A 321 -32.17 10.98 13.69
N LYS A 322 -33.42 11.43 13.55
CA LYS A 322 -34.14 11.41 12.27
C LYS A 322 -33.58 12.44 11.29
N LYS A 323 -33.75 12.17 9.98
CA LYS A 323 -33.34 13.08 8.87
C LYS A 323 -31.86 13.47 8.87
N ARG A 324 -30.98 12.57 9.33
CA ARG A 324 -29.52 12.77 9.30
C ARG A 324 -28.84 11.58 8.66
N ASN A 325 -27.65 11.81 8.12
CA ASN A 325 -26.79 10.73 7.67
C ASN A 325 -25.80 10.41 8.77
N HIS A 326 -25.74 9.15 9.18
CA HIS A 326 -24.89 8.69 10.26
C HIS A 326 -23.73 7.89 9.71
N GLU A 327 -22.53 8.12 10.23
CA GLU A 327 -21.37 7.34 9.85
C GLU A 327 -21.44 5.94 10.46
N CYS A 328 -21.38 4.92 9.61
CA CYS A 328 -21.60 3.54 9.99
C CYS A 328 -20.49 2.65 9.45
N GLU A 329 -20.20 1.63 10.24
CA GLU A 329 -19.48 0.43 9.82
C GLU A 329 -20.51 -0.67 9.62
N VAL A 330 -20.55 -1.25 8.43
CA VAL A 330 -21.38 -2.42 8.13
C VAL A 330 -20.50 -3.52 7.57
N PHE A 331 -20.60 -4.71 8.16
CA PHE A 331 -19.92 -5.90 7.67
C PHE A 331 -20.98 -6.85 7.11
N MET A 332 -20.89 -7.14 5.82
CA MET A 332 -21.76 -8.07 5.12
C MET A 332 -21.01 -9.36 4.80
N ALA A 333 -21.67 -10.50 4.99
CA ALA A 333 -21.21 -11.81 4.55
C ALA A 333 -22.25 -12.39 3.60
N GLY A 334 -21.86 -12.66 2.35
CA GLY A 334 -22.85 -12.84 1.29
C GLY A 334 -23.81 -11.64 1.26
N TYR A 335 -25.09 -11.86 1.03
CA TYR A 335 -26.09 -10.77 1.05
C TYR A 335 -26.54 -10.32 2.44
N PHE A 336 -25.94 -10.84 3.52
CA PHE A 336 -26.41 -10.58 4.87
C PHE A 336 -25.53 -9.58 5.62
N PRO A 337 -26.06 -8.43 6.09
CA PRO A 337 -25.35 -7.49 6.94
C PRO A 337 -25.25 -8.06 8.37
N ILE A 338 -24.22 -8.87 8.62
CA ILE A 338 -24.02 -9.55 9.90
C ILE A 338 -23.67 -8.60 11.04
N LYS A 339 -23.05 -7.44 10.76
CA LYS A 339 -22.66 -6.44 11.77
C LYS A 339 -23.03 -5.05 11.30
N VAL A 340 -23.69 -4.27 12.16
CA VAL A 340 -24.03 -2.87 11.90
C VAL A 340 -23.68 -2.04 13.14
N ARG A 341 -22.71 -1.13 13.00
CA ARG A 341 -22.25 -0.25 14.09
C ARG A 341 -22.32 1.21 13.65
N VAL A 342 -23.12 2.00 14.34
CA VAL A 342 -23.14 3.46 14.18
C VAL A 342 -22.01 4.08 14.99
N ARG A 343 -21.17 4.87 14.34
CA ARG A 343 -20.02 5.54 14.96
C ARG A 343 -20.52 6.76 15.75
N LYS A 344 -20.51 6.66 17.08
CA LYS A 344 -20.98 7.74 17.98
C LYS A 344 -19.91 8.79 18.29
N ASN A 345 -18.63 8.43 18.22
CA ASN A 345 -17.53 9.32 18.58
C ASN A 345 -16.66 9.64 17.35
N PRO A 346 -16.64 10.90 16.87
CA PRO A 346 -15.79 11.34 15.76
C PRO A 346 -14.28 11.28 16.05
N PHE A 347 -13.89 11.10 17.32
CA PHE A 347 -12.50 11.20 17.76
C PHE A 347 -11.60 10.03 17.32
N PHE A 348 -12.18 8.84 17.11
CA PHE A 348 -11.42 7.63 16.71
C PHE A 348 -11.47 7.41 15.21
N PRO A 349 -10.43 7.79 14.43
CA PRO A 349 -10.46 7.68 12.98
C PRO A 349 -10.74 6.24 12.53
N ARG A 350 -11.17 6.09 11.28
CA ARG A 350 -11.37 4.77 10.68
C ARG A 350 -10.04 4.02 10.70
N PRO A 351 -10.04 2.69 10.89
CA PRO A 351 -8.80 1.92 10.99
C PRO A 351 -8.20 1.65 9.60
N TYR A 352 -8.17 2.63 8.70
CA TYR A 352 -7.62 2.52 7.36
C TYR A 352 -6.75 3.73 7.04
N TYR A 353 -5.57 3.47 6.53
CA TYR A 353 -4.62 4.49 6.14
C TYR A 353 -4.14 4.13 4.75
N ALA A 354 -4.28 5.07 3.81
CA ALA A 354 -3.95 4.84 2.43
C ALA A 354 -3.11 5.97 1.88
N THR A 355 -2.16 5.63 1.01
CA THR A 355 -1.28 6.60 0.37
C THR A 355 -0.85 6.08 -1.01
N SER A 356 -0.11 6.89 -1.75
CA SER A 356 0.37 6.59 -3.10
C SER A 356 1.82 7.03 -3.25
N PHE A 357 2.53 6.42 -4.21
CA PHE A 357 3.90 6.85 -4.54
C PHE A 357 3.92 8.32 -4.98
N ASP A 358 3.15 8.66 -6.01
CA ASP A 358 2.83 10.06 -6.32
C ASP A 358 1.33 10.30 -6.15
N LYS A 359 0.98 11.32 -5.35
CA LYS A 359 -0.41 11.71 -5.09
C LYS A 359 -0.90 12.67 -6.18
N VAL A 360 -2.11 12.43 -6.67
CA VAL A 360 -2.80 13.32 -7.62
C VAL A 360 -3.80 14.17 -6.86
N SER A 361 -3.72 15.50 -6.98
CA SER A 361 -4.61 16.40 -6.27
C SER A 361 -6.06 16.20 -6.69
N GLY A 362 -6.98 16.11 -5.73
CA GLY A 362 -8.40 15.90 -5.98
C GLY A 362 -8.77 14.47 -6.38
N SER A 363 -7.84 13.51 -6.33
CA SER A 363 -8.10 12.10 -6.64
C SER A 363 -7.74 11.21 -5.45
N PHE A 364 -8.57 10.21 -5.17
CA PHE A 364 -8.24 9.14 -4.24
C PHE A 364 -7.09 8.27 -4.74
N TRP A 365 -7.02 8.08 -6.05
CA TRP A 365 -5.98 7.28 -6.70
C TRP A 365 -4.81 8.18 -7.08
N GLY A 366 -3.61 7.78 -6.65
CA GLY A 366 -2.37 8.36 -7.12
C GLY A 366 -1.80 7.57 -8.31
N GLU A 367 -0.48 7.57 -8.43
CA GLU A 367 0.24 6.85 -9.46
C GLU A 367 1.39 6.04 -8.85
N GLY A 368 1.56 4.80 -9.31
CA GLY A 368 2.73 3.97 -9.02
C GLY A 368 3.81 4.12 -10.09
N ILE A 369 5.02 3.60 -9.84
CA ILE A 369 6.13 3.66 -10.80
C ILE A 369 5.76 3.07 -12.17
N PRO A 370 5.15 1.86 -12.27
CA PRO A 370 4.84 1.26 -13.57
C PRO A 370 3.97 2.15 -14.45
N GLN A 371 2.99 2.85 -13.86
CA GLN A 371 2.11 3.77 -14.57
C GLN A 371 2.90 4.96 -15.15
N LYS A 372 3.80 5.55 -14.34
CA LYS A 372 4.61 6.70 -14.75
C LYS A 372 5.56 6.41 -15.92
N ILE A 373 6.15 5.21 -15.94
CA ILE A 373 7.12 4.82 -16.98
C ILE A 373 6.54 3.86 -18.02
N ARG A 374 5.21 3.65 -18.05
CA ARG A 374 4.55 2.71 -18.98
C ARG A 374 4.88 2.99 -20.44
N GLY A 375 4.79 4.26 -20.84
CA GLY A 375 5.13 4.68 -22.20
C GLY A 375 6.60 4.39 -22.53
N ILE A 376 7.50 4.70 -21.60
CA ILE A 376 8.95 4.48 -21.75
C ILE A 376 9.27 2.98 -21.85
N GLN A 377 8.63 2.16 -21.02
CA GLN A 377 8.78 0.70 -21.04
C GLN A 377 8.33 0.11 -22.39
N ARG A 378 7.21 0.58 -22.95
CA ARG A 378 6.74 0.15 -24.27
C ARG A 378 7.73 0.54 -25.38
N ILE A 379 8.26 1.77 -25.34
CA ILE A 379 9.27 2.22 -26.31
C ILE A 379 10.55 1.41 -26.18
N ALA A 380 11.05 1.18 -24.96
CA ALA A 380 12.24 0.39 -24.71
C ALA A 380 12.11 -1.05 -25.20
N ASN A 381 10.94 -1.66 -24.97
CA ASN A 381 10.61 -2.98 -25.52
C ASN A 381 10.60 -2.98 -27.05
N ASN A 382 10.00 -1.96 -27.67
CA ASN A 382 10.00 -1.83 -29.14
C ASN A 382 11.42 -1.70 -29.70
N LEU A 383 12.26 -0.88 -29.06
CA LEU A 383 13.67 -0.70 -29.44
C LEU A 383 14.49 -1.97 -29.23
N ALA A 384 14.30 -2.68 -28.12
CA ALA A 384 14.97 -3.96 -27.87
C ALA A 384 14.62 -4.99 -28.95
N ARG A 385 13.35 -5.07 -29.36
CA ARG A 385 12.91 -5.92 -30.46
C ARG A 385 13.51 -5.50 -31.80
N ALA A 386 13.54 -4.19 -32.09
CA ALA A 386 14.16 -3.66 -33.31
C ALA A 386 15.67 -3.94 -33.36
N ILE A 387 16.37 -3.83 -32.23
CA ILE A 387 17.80 -4.17 -32.11
C ILE A 387 18.01 -5.64 -32.43
N MET A 388 17.24 -6.54 -31.82
CA MET A 388 17.37 -7.99 -32.07
C MET A 388 17.05 -8.36 -33.51
N ASN A 389 15.99 -7.79 -34.09
CA ASN A 389 15.61 -8.05 -35.47
C ASN A 389 16.66 -7.50 -36.45
N ASN A 390 17.20 -6.30 -36.21
CA ASN A 390 18.26 -5.73 -37.04
C ASN A 390 19.55 -6.53 -36.93
N ALA A 391 19.94 -6.92 -35.71
CA ALA A 391 21.10 -7.76 -35.47
C ALA A 391 20.97 -9.10 -36.21
N ALA A 392 19.81 -9.75 -36.14
CA ALA A 392 19.53 -11.00 -36.84
C ALA A 392 19.61 -10.84 -38.37
N LEU A 393 19.07 -9.75 -38.92
CA LEU A 393 19.15 -9.46 -40.36
C LEU A 393 20.57 -9.14 -40.83
N SER A 394 21.36 -8.46 -40.00
CA SER A 394 22.77 -8.14 -40.30
C SER A 394 23.75 -9.26 -39.97
N ALA A 395 23.29 -10.37 -39.37
CA ALA A 395 24.16 -11.46 -38.92
C ALA A 395 24.75 -12.27 -40.08
N GLY A 396 24.11 -12.23 -41.25
CA GLY A 396 24.60 -12.86 -42.47
C GLY A 396 24.11 -12.14 -43.72
N PRO A 397 24.79 -12.34 -44.86
CA PRO A 397 24.37 -11.75 -46.12
C PRO A 397 23.07 -12.39 -46.61
N GLN A 398 22.21 -11.60 -47.26
CA GLN A 398 21.10 -12.14 -48.03
C GLN A 398 21.62 -12.64 -49.37
N THR A 399 21.25 -13.87 -49.74
CA THR A 399 21.70 -14.49 -50.99
C THR A 399 20.57 -14.47 -52.01
N VAL A 400 20.82 -13.84 -53.15
CA VAL A 400 19.96 -13.95 -54.34
C VAL A 400 20.61 -14.95 -55.28
N ILE A 401 19.80 -15.91 -55.74
CA ILE A 401 20.27 -17.02 -56.57
C ILE A 401 19.44 -17.04 -57.85
N ASP A 402 20.12 -16.89 -58.98
CA ASP A 402 19.51 -17.04 -60.29
C ASP A 402 19.51 -18.52 -60.68
N LEU A 403 18.34 -19.15 -60.61
CA LEU A 403 18.17 -20.57 -60.93
C LEU A 403 18.46 -20.88 -62.40
N SER A 404 18.39 -19.89 -63.30
CA SER A 404 18.66 -20.10 -64.74
C SER A 404 20.15 -20.22 -65.07
N ALA A 405 21.03 -19.83 -64.15
CA ALA A 405 22.48 -19.87 -64.30
C ALA A 405 23.13 -21.03 -63.51
N LEU A 406 22.35 -21.79 -62.74
CA LEU A 406 22.80 -22.93 -61.94
C LEU A 406 22.34 -24.27 -62.55
N PRO A 407 23.17 -25.32 -62.49
CA PRO A 407 22.77 -26.69 -62.82
C PRO A 407 21.57 -27.18 -62.00
N ALA A 408 20.68 -27.95 -62.63
CA ALA A 408 19.41 -28.41 -62.04
C ALA A 408 19.56 -29.35 -60.81
N ASP A 409 20.74 -29.94 -60.60
CA ASP A 409 21.05 -30.87 -59.50
C ASP A 409 21.81 -30.23 -58.33
N GLN A 410 22.06 -28.91 -58.38
CA GLN A 410 22.85 -28.24 -57.36
C GLN A 410 22.04 -27.96 -56.08
N ASN A 411 22.62 -28.25 -54.91
CA ASN A 411 21.98 -28.00 -53.62
C ASN A 411 22.02 -26.50 -53.22
N ILE A 412 20.84 -25.92 -53.03
CA ILE A 412 20.63 -24.50 -52.74
C ILE A 412 20.24 -24.24 -51.26
N ASP A 413 19.98 -25.29 -50.49
CA ASP A 413 19.31 -25.21 -49.18
C ASP A 413 20.16 -24.62 -48.05
N GLY A 414 21.48 -24.52 -48.23
CA GLY A 414 22.34 -23.98 -47.18
C GLY A 414 23.75 -23.59 -47.66
N ILE A 415 24.42 -22.78 -46.85
CA ILE A 415 25.81 -22.35 -47.04
C ILE A 415 26.65 -22.93 -45.89
N TRP A 416 27.81 -23.51 -46.21
CA TRP A 416 28.77 -24.04 -45.25
C TRP A 416 30.20 -23.62 -45.65
N PRO A 417 31.19 -23.74 -44.74
CA PRO A 417 32.57 -23.38 -45.06
C PRO A 417 33.08 -24.11 -46.32
N PHE A 418 33.72 -23.37 -47.23
CA PHE A 418 34.24 -23.85 -48.52
C PHE A 418 33.19 -24.35 -49.54
N LYS A 419 31.93 -23.88 -49.47
CA LYS A 419 30.94 -24.14 -50.53
C LYS A 419 31.40 -23.53 -51.87
N ILE A 420 31.51 -24.37 -52.89
CA ILE A 420 31.84 -23.97 -54.26
C ILE A 420 30.55 -23.99 -55.09
N TRP A 421 30.28 -22.91 -55.83
CA TRP A 421 29.14 -22.83 -56.73
C TRP A 421 29.55 -23.23 -58.15
N GLN A 422 28.81 -24.16 -58.75
CA GLN A 422 28.94 -24.51 -60.16
C GLN A 422 28.06 -23.56 -60.99
N ILE A 423 28.45 -23.29 -62.23
CA ILE A 423 27.78 -22.35 -63.13
C ILE A 423 27.64 -23.03 -64.48
N GLU A 424 26.47 -22.92 -65.11
CA GLU A 424 26.29 -23.43 -66.47
C GLU A 424 27.05 -22.60 -67.51
N SER A 425 27.62 -23.28 -68.50
CA SER A 425 28.35 -22.63 -69.58
C SER A 425 27.42 -21.78 -70.44
N GLY A 426 27.69 -20.47 -70.55
CA GLY A 426 26.88 -19.53 -71.33
C GLY A 426 25.92 -18.65 -70.52
N ALA A 427 25.90 -18.78 -69.20
CA ALA A 427 25.13 -17.87 -68.33
C ALA A 427 25.60 -16.41 -68.49
N SER A 428 24.64 -15.48 -68.66
CA SER A 428 24.90 -14.05 -68.88
C SER A 428 24.76 -13.19 -67.61
N SER A 429 24.10 -13.73 -66.57
CA SER A 429 23.87 -13.10 -65.27
C SER A 429 24.83 -13.65 -64.21
N GLN A 430 25.07 -12.87 -63.15
CA GLN A 430 25.82 -13.33 -61.98
C GLN A 430 24.94 -14.32 -61.19
N PRO A 431 25.33 -15.60 -61.04
CA PRO A 431 24.43 -16.66 -60.54
C PRO A 431 24.13 -16.55 -59.04
N VAL A 432 25.06 -16.00 -58.27
CA VAL A 432 24.92 -15.81 -56.83
C VAL A 432 25.37 -14.40 -56.48
N THR A 433 24.47 -13.64 -55.85
CA THR A 433 24.75 -12.29 -55.35
C THR A 433 24.50 -12.25 -53.85
N PHE A 434 25.49 -11.73 -53.11
CA PHE A 434 25.37 -11.48 -51.68
C PHE A 434 25.05 -10.01 -51.44
N HIS A 435 24.02 -9.75 -50.65
CA HIS A 435 23.65 -8.42 -50.20
C HIS A 435 23.86 -8.32 -48.69
N ASP A 436 24.81 -7.47 -48.29
CA ASP A 436 25.02 -7.16 -46.88
C ASP A 436 23.99 -6.16 -46.40
N ILE A 437 23.32 -6.47 -45.28
CA ILE A 437 22.45 -5.52 -44.60
C ILE A 437 23.28 -4.74 -43.58
N PRO A 438 23.40 -3.41 -43.70
CA PRO A 438 24.16 -2.63 -42.73
C PRO A 438 23.49 -2.70 -41.35
N SER A 439 24.28 -3.00 -40.33
CA SER A 439 23.79 -2.98 -38.95
C SER A 439 23.56 -1.54 -38.49
N ARG A 440 22.37 -1.28 -37.93
CA ARG A 440 21.99 -0.01 -37.26
C ARG A 440 21.88 -0.16 -35.76
N THR A 441 22.38 -1.27 -35.22
CA THR A 441 22.26 -1.63 -33.80
C THR A 441 22.87 -0.55 -32.89
N GLY A 442 24.00 0.06 -33.26
CA GLY A 442 24.64 1.11 -32.46
C GLY A 442 23.77 2.37 -32.30
N GLU A 443 23.10 2.82 -33.36
CA GLU A 443 22.19 3.96 -33.32
C GLU A 443 20.98 3.65 -32.42
N LEU A 444 20.39 2.45 -32.56
CA LEU A 444 19.26 2.02 -31.76
C LEU A 444 19.62 1.86 -30.26
N GLN A 445 20.83 1.39 -29.96
CA GLN A 445 21.34 1.32 -28.58
C GLN A 445 21.48 2.70 -27.94
N ASN A 446 21.91 3.71 -28.71
CA ASN A 446 21.99 5.10 -28.23
C ASN A 446 20.60 5.65 -27.89
N VAL A 447 19.60 5.37 -28.73
CA VAL A 447 18.20 5.77 -28.47
C VAL A 447 17.66 5.04 -27.24
N LEU A 448 17.93 3.74 -27.10
CA LEU A 448 17.52 2.97 -25.91
C LEU A 448 18.12 3.57 -24.63
N ALA A 449 19.42 3.89 -24.64
CA ALA A 449 20.09 4.51 -23.50
C ALA A 449 19.50 5.88 -23.12
N TYR A 450 18.99 6.65 -24.08
CA TYR A 450 18.26 7.90 -23.80
C TYR A 450 16.94 7.63 -23.09
N PHE A 451 16.15 6.64 -23.54
CA PHE A 451 14.90 6.28 -22.87
C PHE A 451 15.10 5.66 -21.49
N GLU A 452 16.19 4.93 -21.26
CA GLU A 452 16.56 4.48 -19.91
C GLU A 452 16.80 5.67 -18.97
N ARG A 453 17.47 6.72 -19.43
CA ARG A 453 17.67 7.95 -18.63
C ARG A 453 16.34 8.67 -18.36
N LEU A 454 15.46 8.76 -19.35
CA LEU A 454 14.12 9.30 -19.13
C LEU A 454 13.34 8.48 -18.10
N ALA A 455 13.50 7.14 -18.08
CA ALA A 455 12.89 6.30 -17.06
C ALA A 455 13.41 6.65 -15.66
N ASP A 456 14.70 6.98 -15.51
CA ASP A 456 15.28 7.46 -14.25
C ASP A 456 14.60 8.74 -13.78
N ASP A 457 14.49 9.73 -14.67
CA ASP A 457 13.93 11.05 -14.37
C ASP A 457 12.44 10.98 -14.02
N TYR A 458 11.66 10.19 -14.77
CA TYR A 458 10.21 10.07 -14.58
C TYR A 458 9.86 9.22 -13.35
N SER A 459 10.61 8.14 -13.10
CA SER A 459 10.42 7.33 -11.89
C SER A 459 10.90 8.04 -10.63
N GLY A 460 11.85 8.98 -10.74
CA GLY A 460 12.53 9.56 -9.58
C GLY A 460 13.46 8.57 -8.88
N VAL A 461 13.85 7.49 -9.56
CA VAL A 461 14.73 6.41 -9.06
C VAL A 461 15.99 6.32 -9.93
N PRO A 462 17.06 7.05 -9.56
CA PRO A 462 18.30 7.12 -10.34
C PRO A 462 19.06 5.79 -10.41
N ARG A 463 19.93 5.61 -11.41
CA ARG A 463 20.66 4.33 -11.60
C ARG A 463 21.62 3.96 -10.47
N TYR A 464 22.18 4.95 -9.79
CA TYR A 464 23.13 4.68 -8.71
C TYR A 464 22.46 4.04 -7.48
N SER A 465 21.12 4.11 -7.32
CA SER A 465 20.41 3.55 -6.16
C SER A 465 20.45 2.03 -6.08
N TYR A 466 20.77 1.33 -7.17
CA TYR A 466 20.98 -0.12 -7.20
C TYR A 466 22.44 -0.52 -7.49
N GLY A 467 23.40 0.34 -7.14
CA GLY A 467 24.82 -0.01 -7.13
C GLY A 467 25.58 0.20 -8.44
N SER A 468 25.00 0.84 -9.47
CA SER A 468 25.73 1.19 -10.69
C SER A 468 26.62 2.43 -10.49
N ALA A 469 27.57 2.36 -9.57
CA ALA A 469 28.48 3.44 -9.27
C ALA A 469 29.72 3.44 -10.19
N ARG A 470 29.55 3.78 -11.47
CA ARG A 470 30.60 4.56 -12.16
C ARG A 470 30.36 6.04 -11.84
N VAL A 471 30.53 6.37 -10.56
CA VAL A 471 30.51 7.76 -10.10
C VAL A 471 31.89 8.35 -10.42
N GLY A 472 32.00 9.05 -11.54
CA GLY A 472 33.20 9.77 -11.94
C GLY A 472 33.38 11.05 -11.11
N GLY A 473 34.60 11.33 -10.66
CA GLY A 473 34.96 12.61 -10.05
C GLY A 473 34.50 12.80 -8.60
N ALA A 474 33.78 13.91 -8.34
CA ALA A 474 33.47 14.46 -7.02
C ALA A 474 32.62 13.56 -6.09
N GLY A 475 32.03 12.47 -6.59
CA GLY A 475 31.30 11.51 -5.76
C GLY A 475 32.16 10.40 -5.12
N ARG A 476 33.50 10.54 -5.17
CA ARG A 476 34.44 9.69 -4.41
C ARG A 476 34.64 10.13 -2.96
N THR A 477 34.20 11.33 -2.58
CA THR A 477 34.27 11.82 -1.20
C THR A 477 32.94 11.57 -0.49
N ALA A 478 32.97 11.20 0.78
CA ALA A 478 31.76 10.92 1.57
C ALA A 478 30.76 12.10 1.54
N SER A 479 31.28 13.34 1.53
CA SER A 479 30.46 14.56 1.42
C SER A 479 29.89 14.80 0.03
N GLY A 480 30.63 14.50 -1.05
CA GLY A 480 30.14 14.59 -2.42
C GLY A 480 29.09 13.52 -2.74
N LEU A 481 29.26 12.31 -2.19
CA LEU A 481 28.25 11.26 -2.23
C LEU A 481 27.01 11.65 -1.43
N ALA A 482 27.15 12.20 -0.21
CA ALA A 482 26.04 12.68 0.61
C ALA A 482 25.25 13.83 -0.07
N MET A 483 25.91 14.72 -0.81
CA MET A 483 25.26 15.81 -1.55
C MET A 483 24.53 15.31 -2.80
N LEU A 484 25.09 14.33 -3.53
CA LEU A 484 24.43 13.65 -4.63
C LEU A 484 23.23 12.84 -4.14
N MET A 485 23.37 12.11 -3.03
CA MET A 485 22.27 11.43 -2.36
C MET A 485 21.22 12.43 -1.86
N GLY A 486 21.62 13.61 -1.35
CA GLY A 486 20.72 14.64 -0.87
C GLY A 486 19.84 15.30 -1.94
N SER A 487 20.37 15.45 -3.17
CA SER A 487 19.68 16.09 -4.31
C SER A 487 18.85 15.11 -5.14
N ALA A 488 19.35 13.89 -5.35
CA ALA A 488 18.66 12.87 -6.13
C ALA A 488 17.74 11.97 -5.28
N SER A 489 17.67 12.19 -3.95
CA SER A 489 16.65 11.64 -3.05
C SER A 489 15.31 12.41 -3.04
N ARG A 490 15.14 13.49 -3.82
CA ARG A 490 13.89 14.29 -3.76
C ARG A 490 12.64 13.48 -4.11
N GLY A 491 12.73 12.57 -5.09
CA GLY A 491 11.63 11.67 -5.47
C GLY A 491 11.23 10.75 -4.32
N ILE A 492 12.20 10.01 -3.77
CA ILE A 492 11.96 9.10 -2.64
C ILE A 492 11.57 9.84 -1.36
N LYS A 493 12.15 11.01 -1.05
CA LYS A 493 11.77 11.83 0.11
C LYS A 493 10.31 12.26 0.07
N ARG A 494 9.75 12.54 -1.11
CA ARG A 494 8.33 12.83 -1.25
C ARG A 494 7.48 11.63 -0.88
N VAL A 495 7.83 10.44 -1.38
CA VAL A 495 7.13 9.18 -1.07
C VAL A 495 7.22 8.88 0.43
N LEU A 496 8.40 9.05 1.03
CA LEU A 496 8.59 8.90 2.47
C LEU A 496 7.73 9.89 3.27
N GLY A 497 7.64 11.15 2.83
CA GLY A 497 6.76 12.14 3.43
C GLY A 497 5.27 11.78 3.32
N ASN A 498 4.85 11.18 2.20
CA ASN A 498 3.49 10.67 2.03
C ASN A 498 3.22 9.51 3.01
N ILE A 499 4.14 8.56 3.13
CA ILE A 499 4.03 7.43 4.06
C ILE A 499 3.97 7.92 5.50
N ASP A 500 4.83 8.86 5.89
CA ASP A 500 4.83 9.43 7.24
C ASP A 500 3.50 10.15 7.56
N HIS A 501 3.07 11.05 6.67
CA HIS A 501 1.89 11.89 6.89
C HIS A 501 0.57 11.11 6.82
N ASP A 502 0.42 10.21 5.85
CA ASP A 502 -0.84 9.52 5.59
C ASP A 502 -0.96 8.19 6.33
N ILE A 503 0.16 7.55 6.69
CA ILE A 503 0.18 6.20 7.29
C ILE A 503 0.73 6.24 8.72
N LEU A 504 2.03 6.49 8.91
CA LEU A 504 2.69 6.26 10.20
C LEU A 504 2.16 7.19 11.28
N ALA A 505 2.17 8.50 11.05
CA ALA A 505 1.69 9.48 12.01
C ALA A 505 0.22 9.24 12.44
N PRO A 506 -0.76 9.09 11.53
CA PRO A 506 -2.15 8.85 11.93
C PRO A 506 -2.36 7.47 12.58
N LEU A 507 -1.66 6.44 12.11
CA LEU A 507 -1.73 5.09 12.69
C LEU A 507 -1.22 5.09 14.13
N LEU A 508 -0.03 5.64 14.38
CA LEU A 508 0.57 5.71 15.71
C LEU A 508 -0.26 6.58 16.66
N LYS A 509 -0.78 7.72 16.17
CA LYS A 509 -1.69 8.57 16.96
C LYS A 509 -2.98 7.84 17.32
N ASN A 510 -3.56 7.06 16.40
CA ASN A 510 -4.77 6.30 16.69
C ASN A 510 -4.50 5.16 17.68
N LEU A 511 -3.38 4.44 17.51
CA LEU A 511 -2.97 3.41 18.45
C LEU A 511 -2.73 4.00 19.85
N TYR A 512 -2.02 5.11 19.97
CA TYR A 512 -1.85 5.83 21.23
C TYR A 512 -3.20 6.18 21.88
N ARG A 513 -4.13 6.77 21.12
CA ARG A 513 -5.47 7.12 21.62
C ARG A 513 -6.27 5.90 22.08
N LEU A 514 -6.15 4.79 21.35
CA LEU A 514 -6.80 3.54 21.69
C LEU A 514 -6.28 2.99 23.02
N LEU A 515 -4.96 2.92 23.19
CA LEU A 515 -4.31 2.44 24.41
C LEU A 515 -4.62 3.35 25.61
N LEU A 516 -4.68 4.67 25.40
CA LEU A 516 -5.10 5.64 26.41
C LEU A 516 -6.56 5.41 26.84
N ALA A 517 -7.47 5.25 25.90
CA ALA A 517 -8.90 5.07 26.19
C ALA A 517 -9.21 3.75 26.91
N LEU A 518 -8.31 2.77 26.81
CA LEU A 518 -8.40 1.49 27.53
C LEU A 518 -7.74 1.54 28.91
N GLY A 519 -7.09 2.65 29.27
CA GLY A 519 -6.37 2.80 30.53
C GLY A 519 -5.06 2.02 30.59
N GLU A 520 -4.57 1.49 29.46
CA GLU A 520 -3.30 0.77 29.37
C GLU A 520 -2.10 1.75 29.48
N ILE A 521 -2.31 3.01 29.06
CA ILE A 521 -1.38 4.11 29.29
C ILE A 521 -1.91 4.93 30.48
N PRO A 522 -1.12 5.12 31.56
CA PRO A 522 -1.55 5.92 32.70
C PRO A 522 -1.78 7.39 32.29
N GLU A 523 -2.84 8.01 32.83
CA GLU A 523 -3.08 9.45 32.68
C GLU A 523 -1.87 10.21 33.27
N GLY A 524 -1.03 10.75 32.38
CA GLY A 524 0.15 11.56 32.71
C GLY A 524 -0.19 13.02 32.90
#